data_AF-A0A6M3KYW6-F1
#
_entry.id   AF-A0A6M3KYW6-F1
#
_cell.length_a   1.000
_cell.length_b   1.000
_cell.length_c   1.000
_cell.angle_alpha   90.00
_cell.angle_beta   90.00
_cell.angle_gamma   90.00
#
_symmetry.space_group_name_H-M   'P 1'
#
loop_
_entity.id
_entity.type
_entity.pdbx_description
1 polymer ?
#
loop_
_entity_poly.entity_id
_entity_poly.type
_entity_poly.pdbx_seq_one_letter_code
_entity_poly.pdbx_strand_id
1 'polypeptide(L)'
;MAIQSLTRKQIRQSIGYNLLDMVLVTASTTGDTSSIIATYSLAKGGDDEYNGRQVYASDMTGSIVAGEKTWVSDFNSTNKDATVSPVFSASSTALDVFELWKVFTVEEINDAITQAEMEVSSRALQSKIITTPFTETDKYLYDVLDDFTHLSKVEYVCSKGIYHLLDNCDAVWTAGSANVTVTADSSFEKVGTACVKAVEGGGSGAGAILAYKAITSVDLSGCDKVEFWMYSSIALTAGQLEIHLDDTAAIASGIEKIDIPAMDAATWYKHSLSLASPHLDTAIISIGIYQVSDVGAFTFYVDDVSTCMSTSKQYKLLSNEYWNIAKGSTPYLQLTSGGLSEVGTNTQMKLTGYQLLTPMSADSSESQVDPGYLVNKVTGELLLNHAKSSYLDINDRAALSDRRLAKARADLPSISTQMDSEAKII
;
A
#
# COMPACT_ATOMS: atom_id res chain seq x y z
N MET A 1 10.03 13.39 -15.70
CA MET A 1 9.85 12.51 -16.89
C MET A 1 9.19 11.25 -16.37
N ALA A 2 8.01 10.88 -16.84
CA ALA A 2 7.35 9.65 -16.38
C ALA A 2 8.23 8.48 -16.84
N ILE A 3 8.99 7.89 -15.92
CA ILE A 3 9.70 6.63 -16.17
C ILE A 3 8.60 5.62 -16.43
N GLN A 4 8.57 5.01 -17.62
CA GLN A 4 7.63 3.93 -17.90
C GLN A 4 7.97 2.80 -16.93
N SER A 5 7.11 2.60 -15.94
CA SER A 5 7.33 1.64 -14.87
C SER A 5 7.24 0.23 -15.46
N LEU A 6 8.38 -0.47 -15.52
CA LEU A 6 8.40 -1.88 -15.88
C LEU A 6 8.21 -2.71 -14.61
N THR A 7 7.48 -3.80 -14.74
CA THR A 7 7.30 -4.78 -13.68
C THR A 7 8.53 -5.68 -13.52
N ARG A 8 8.67 -6.32 -12.36
CA ARG A 8 9.76 -7.29 -12.10
C ARG A 8 9.84 -8.36 -13.19
N LYS A 9 8.70 -8.87 -13.63
CA LYS A 9 8.61 -9.83 -14.75
C LYS A 9 9.22 -9.26 -16.03
N GLN A 10 8.82 -8.07 -16.44
CA GLN A 10 9.32 -7.44 -17.68
C GLN A 10 10.83 -7.17 -17.61
N ILE A 11 11.33 -6.76 -16.45
CA ILE A 11 12.78 -6.56 -16.20
C ILE A 11 13.52 -7.89 -16.28
N ARG A 12 13.05 -8.92 -15.58
CA ARG A 12 13.62 -10.27 -15.65
C ARG A 12 13.65 -10.80 -17.07
N GLN A 13 12.55 -10.69 -17.81
CA GLN A 13 12.48 -11.14 -19.20
C GLN A 13 13.46 -10.39 -20.10
N SER A 14 13.60 -9.08 -19.92
CA SER A 14 14.58 -8.26 -20.64
C SER A 14 16.02 -8.69 -20.36
N ILE A 15 16.33 -9.04 -19.11
CA ILE A 15 17.63 -9.61 -18.71
C ILE A 15 17.84 -10.96 -19.39
N GLY A 16 16.86 -11.87 -19.32
CA GLY A 16 16.93 -13.19 -19.95
C GLY A 16 17.18 -13.13 -21.46
N TYR A 17 16.53 -12.19 -22.16
CA TYR A 17 16.80 -11.93 -23.58
C TYR A 17 18.20 -11.37 -23.84
N ASN A 18 18.68 -10.44 -23.03
CA ASN A 18 20.03 -9.90 -23.19
C ASN A 18 21.13 -10.94 -22.93
N LEU A 19 20.85 -11.90 -22.05
CA LEU A 19 21.74 -13.03 -21.74
C LEU A 19 21.63 -14.17 -22.77
N LEU A 20 20.63 -14.13 -23.65
CA LEU A 20 20.24 -15.24 -24.55
C LEU A 20 19.97 -16.54 -23.78
N ASP A 21 19.48 -16.42 -22.55
CA ASP A 21 19.32 -17.55 -21.63
C ASP A 21 17.86 -17.99 -21.45
N MET A 22 16.92 -17.13 -21.86
CA MET A 22 15.48 -17.36 -21.71
C MET A 22 14.74 -17.30 -23.04
N VAL A 23 13.74 -18.17 -23.18
CA VAL A 23 12.77 -18.16 -24.28
C VAL A 23 11.35 -18.19 -23.70
N LEU A 24 10.45 -17.36 -24.27
CA LEU A 24 9.03 -17.45 -23.97
C LEU A 24 8.36 -18.55 -24.80
N VAL A 25 7.63 -19.41 -24.12
CA VAL A 25 6.93 -20.55 -24.69
C VAL A 25 5.44 -20.39 -24.47
N THR A 26 4.69 -20.28 -25.56
CA THR A 26 3.23 -20.23 -25.50
C THR A 26 2.67 -21.60 -25.87
N ALA A 27 1.92 -22.22 -24.96
CA ALA A 27 1.25 -23.47 -25.21
C ALA A 27 0.27 -23.32 -26.37
N SER A 28 0.36 -24.19 -27.38
CA SER A 28 -0.49 -24.16 -28.56
C SER A 28 -1.78 -24.95 -28.38
N THR A 29 -1.83 -25.84 -27.41
CA THR A 29 -2.97 -26.70 -27.09
C THR A 29 -2.97 -27.08 -25.62
N THR A 30 -4.08 -27.62 -25.14
CA THR A 30 -4.15 -28.26 -23.82
C THR A 30 -3.26 -29.50 -23.80
N GLY A 31 -2.33 -29.55 -22.85
CA GLY A 31 -1.53 -30.73 -22.52
C GLY A 31 -2.09 -31.47 -21.31
N ASP A 32 -1.28 -32.34 -20.71
CA ASP A 32 -1.53 -32.87 -19.37
C ASP A 32 -0.69 -32.12 -18.33
N THR A 33 -0.67 -32.60 -17.08
CA THR A 33 0.12 -32.01 -15.99
C THR A 33 1.63 -32.10 -16.22
N SER A 34 2.08 -33.00 -17.09
CA SER A 34 3.48 -33.25 -17.40
C SER A 34 3.94 -32.71 -18.76
N SER A 35 3.04 -32.21 -19.59
CA SER A 35 3.35 -31.84 -20.98
C SER A 35 3.05 -30.38 -21.29
N ILE A 36 4.04 -29.72 -21.91
CA ILE A 36 3.90 -28.40 -22.53
C ILE A 36 4.05 -28.57 -24.03
N ILE A 37 2.91 -28.55 -24.73
CA ILE A 37 2.88 -28.66 -26.18
C ILE A 37 2.86 -27.26 -26.78
N ALA A 38 3.94 -26.88 -27.46
CA ALA A 38 4.12 -25.54 -28.01
C ALA A 38 4.70 -25.57 -29.43
N THR A 39 3.81 -25.70 -30.41
CA THR A 39 4.15 -25.92 -31.84
C THR A 39 5.04 -24.84 -32.44
N TYR A 40 4.85 -23.56 -32.04
CA TYR A 40 5.59 -22.44 -32.61
C TYR A 40 6.82 -22.07 -31.79
N SER A 41 6.69 -21.90 -30.47
CA SER A 41 7.79 -21.46 -29.62
C SER A 41 8.92 -22.47 -29.50
N LEU A 42 8.61 -23.78 -29.62
CA LEU A 42 9.59 -24.87 -29.56
C LEU A 42 9.93 -25.44 -30.95
N ALA A 43 9.45 -24.81 -32.03
CA ALA A 43 9.55 -25.32 -33.40
C ALA A 43 11.00 -25.63 -33.83
N LYS A 44 11.95 -24.84 -33.31
CA LYS A 44 13.36 -24.87 -33.72
C LYS A 44 14.22 -25.87 -32.93
N GLY A 45 13.71 -26.48 -31.87
CA GLY A 45 14.46 -27.46 -31.09
C GLY A 45 14.48 -28.84 -31.74
N GLY A 46 15.65 -29.48 -31.70
CA GLY A 46 15.80 -30.93 -31.91
C GLY A 46 15.46 -31.71 -30.64
N ASP A 47 15.48 -33.03 -30.72
CA ASP A 47 15.29 -33.88 -29.52
C ASP A 47 16.33 -33.50 -28.46
N ASP A 48 15.91 -33.53 -27.18
CA ASP A 48 16.70 -33.16 -26.00
C ASP A 48 17.18 -31.70 -25.88
N GLU A 49 16.93 -30.83 -26.87
CA GLU A 49 17.45 -29.44 -26.90
C GLU A 49 17.07 -28.59 -25.68
N TYR A 50 15.91 -28.89 -25.09
CA TYR A 50 15.36 -28.14 -23.96
C TYR A 50 15.53 -28.86 -22.61
N ASN A 51 16.18 -30.03 -22.57
CA ASN A 51 16.33 -30.80 -21.34
C ASN A 51 17.15 -30.04 -20.30
N GLY A 52 16.73 -30.15 -19.03
CA GLY A 52 17.37 -29.48 -17.90
C GLY A 52 17.08 -27.98 -17.79
N ARG A 53 16.26 -27.40 -18.67
CA ARG A 53 15.83 -26.00 -18.55
C ARG A 53 14.77 -25.85 -17.48
N GLN A 54 14.87 -24.80 -16.65
CA GLN A 54 13.81 -24.45 -15.72
C GLN A 54 12.62 -23.90 -16.49
N VAL A 55 11.42 -24.32 -16.12
CA VAL A 55 10.16 -23.78 -16.63
C VAL A 55 9.51 -22.98 -15.52
N TYR A 56 9.08 -21.77 -15.85
CA TYR A 56 8.35 -20.89 -14.95
C TYR A 56 7.02 -20.48 -15.59
N ALA A 57 5.91 -20.72 -14.90
CA ALA A 57 4.56 -20.34 -15.33
C ALA A 57 4.38 -18.82 -15.21
N SER A 58 4.55 -18.07 -16.31
CA SER A 58 4.59 -16.60 -16.27
C SER A 58 3.23 -15.93 -16.44
N ASP A 59 2.43 -16.37 -17.41
CA ASP A 59 1.09 -15.83 -17.68
C ASP A 59 0.14 -16.98 -18.02
N MET A 60 -0.70 -17.35 -17.05
CA MET A 60 -1.59 -18.50 -17.15
C MET A 60 -3.01 -18.06 -17.54
N THR A 61 -3.53 -18.65 -18.60
CA THR A 61 -4.96 -18.59 -18.98
C THR A 61 -5.72 -19.77 -18.35
N GLY A 62 -5.03 -20.91 -18.19
CA GLY A 62 -5.53 -22.13 -17.58
C GLY A 62 -5.47 -22.15 -16.05
N SER A 63 -5.54 -23.35 -15.49
CA SER A 63 -5.60 -23.58 -14.04
C SER A 63 -4.25 -23.77 -13.35
N ILE A 64 -3.15 -23.77 -14.11
CA ILE A 64 -1.81 -23.74 -13.52
C ILE A 64 -1.65 -22.45 -12.73
N VAL A 65 -1.04 -22.53 -11.55
CA VAL A 65 -0.80 -21.36 -10.71
C VAL A 65 0.36 -20.56 -11.28
N ALA A 66 0.15 -19.28 -11.58
CA ALA A 66 1.24 -18.40 -12.00
C ALA A 66 2.35 -18.36 -10.93
N GLY A 67 3.61 -18.47 -11.36
CA GLY A 67 4.77 -18.62 -10.48
C GLY A 67 5.15 -20.07 -10.14
N GLU A 68 4.36 -21.05 -10.58
CA GLU A 68 4.73 -22.46 -10.49
C GLU A 68 5.98 -22.76 -11.32
N LYS A 69 6.82 -23.67 -10.81
CA LYS A 69 8.16 -23.95 -11.32
C LYS A 69 8.39 -25.44 -11.49
N THR A 70 9.02 -25.80 -12.59
CA THR A 70 9.41 -27.17 -12.90
C THR A 70 10.65 -27.18 -13.81
N TRP A 71 11.03 -28.34 -14.31
CA TRP A 71 12.19 -28.57 -15.18
C TRP A 71 11.78 -29.45 -16.34
N VAL A 72 12.31 -29.17 -17.53
CA VAL A 72 12.15 -30.05 -18.68
C VAL A 72 12.98 -31.32 -18.44
N SER A 73 12.31 -32.45 -18.28
CA SER A 73 12.95 -33.76 -18.13
C SER A 73 13.25 -34.42 -19.45
N ASP A 74 12.42 -34.15 -20.47
CA ASP A 74 12.58 -34.67 -21.83
C ASP A 74 11.91 -33.73 -22.84
N PHE A 75 12.37 -33.72 -24.09
CA PHE A 75 11.75 -32.96 -25.17
C PHE A 75 11.70 -33.75 -26.47
N ASN A 76 10.48 -33.91 -26.97
CA ASN A 76 10.20 -34.59 -28.24
C ASN A 76 9.97 -33.57 -29.36
N SER A 77 10.91 -33.51 -30.29
CA SER A 77 10.85 -32.57 -31.41
C SER A 77 9.79 -32.89 -32.46
N THR A 78 9.25 -34.11 -32.49
CA THR A 78 8.17 -34.50 -33.41
C THR A 78 6.86 -33.85 -33.00
N ASN A 79 6.53 -33.94 -31.72
CA ASN A 79 5.27 -33.41 -31.17
C ASN A 79 5.40 -31.99 -30.61
N LYS A 80 6.64 -31.47 -30.52
CA LYS A 80 6.96 -30.19 -29.86
C LYS A 80 6.46 -30.18 -28.41
N ASP A 81 6.62 -31.32 -27.75
CA ASP A 81 6.20 -31.56 -26.39
C ASP A 81 7.41 -31.55 -25.47
N ALA A 82 7.43 -30.61 -24.52
CA ALA A 82 8.38 -30.59 -23.42
C ALA A 82 7.74 -31.29 -22.22
N THR A 83 8.26 -32.47 -21.89
CA THR A 83 7.87 -33.19 -20.68
C THR A 83 8.57 -32.59 -19.48
N VAL A 84 7.81 -32.28 -18.43
CA VAL A 84 8.31 -31.63 -17.22
C VAL A 84 8.26 -32.53 -15.99
N SER A 85 9.23 -32.34 -15.10
CA SER A 85 9.29 -33.01 -13.81
C SER A 85 9.94 -32.12 -12.76
N PRO A 86 9.32 -31.89 -11.59
CA PRO A 86 7.99 -32.38 -11.15
C PRO A 86 6.83 -31.90 -12.04
N VAL A 87 5.73 -32.65 -12.10
CA VAL A 87 4.56 -32.24 -12.90
C VAL A 87 3.89 -31.00 -12.31
N PHE A 88 3.18 -30.23 -13.15
CA PHE A 88 2.38 -29.09 -12.70
C PHE A 88 1.19 -29.54 -11.84
N SER A 89 0.70 -28.63 -11.02
CA SER A 89 -0.52 -28.78 -10.21
C SER A 89 -1.79 -28.98 -11.04
N ALA A 90 -1.78 -28.55 -12.30
CA ALA A 90 -2.88 -28.67 -13.25
C ALA A 90 -2.35 -28.85 -14.68
N SER A 91 -3.23 -29.27 -15.60
CA SER A 91 -2.89 -29.38 -17.02
C SER A 91 -2.65 -28.02 -17.66
N SER A 92 -1.67 -27.96 -18.58
CA SER A 92 -1.46 -26.78 -19.42
C SER A 92 -2.65 -26.55 -20.36
N THR A 93 -2.97 -25.29 -20.64
CA THR A 93 -4.03 -24.84 -21.55
C THR A 93 -3.45 -24.01 -22.68
N ALA A 94 -4.11 -24.00 -23.84
CA ALA A 94 -3.71 -23.13 -24.94
C ALA A 94 -3.63 -21.67 -24.47
N LEU A 95 -2.61 -20.94 -24.95
CA LEU A 95 -2.27 -19.56 -24.57
C LEU A 95 -1.60 -19.38 -23.20
N ASP A 96 -1.40 -20.45 -22.42
CA ASP A 96 -0.49 -20.38 -21.26
C ASP A 96 0.92 -20.03 -21.73
N VAL A 97 1.55 -19.05 -21.07
CA VAL A 97 2.90 -18.58 -21.37
C VAL A 97 3.86 -18.98 -20.27
N PHE A 98 4.95 -19.62 -20.66
CA PHE A 98 6.02 -20.07 -19.79
C PHE A 98 7.34 -19.38 -20.16
N GLU A 99 8.17 -19.11 -19.17
CA GLU A 99 9.58 -18.77 -19.38
C GLU A 99 10.41 -20.05 -19.26
N LEU A 100 11.21 -20.36 -20.29
CA LEU A 100 12.17 -21.47 -20.25
C LEU A 100 13.58 -20.92 -20.10
N TRP A 101 14.23 -21.23 -18.99
CA TRP A 101 15.56 -20.74 -18.63
C TRP A 101 16.62 -21.83 -18.69
N LYS A 102 17.76 -21.54 -19.32
CA LYS A 102 18.78 -22.55 -19.63
C LYS A 102 19.86 -22.67 -18.57
N VAL A 103 20.53 -21.56 -18.24
CA VAL A 103 21.69 -21.55 -17.34
C VAL A 103 21.32 -20.96 -15.99
N PHE A 104 20.53 -19.89 -15.99
CA PHE A 104 20.07 -19.23 -14.79
C PHE A 104 18.69 -19.74 -14.39
N THR A 105 18.38 -19.66 -13.12
CA THR A 105 17.04 -19.82 -12.60
C THR A 105 16.34 -18.47 -12.46
N VAL A 106 15.02 -18.48 -12.47
CA VAL A 106 14.20 -17.28 -12.19
C VAL A 106 14.56 -16.68 -10.84
N GLU A 107 14.84 -17.52 -9.84
CA GLU A 107 15.30 -17.11 -8.52
C GLU A 107 16.61 -16.34 -8.57
N GLU A 108 17.63 -16.88 -9.24
CA GLU A 108 18.94 -16.20 -9.36
C GLU A 108 18.82 -14.84 -10.05
N ILE A 109 17.99 -14.71 -11.09
CA ILE A 109 17.76 -13.43 -11.75
C ILE A 109 17.00 -12.48 -10.82
N ASN A 110 15.97 -12.98 -10.14
CA ASN A 110 15.17 -12.20 -9.20
C ASN A 110 16.04 -11.67 -8.04
N ASP A 111 16.92 -12.50 -7.48
CA ASP A 111 17.84 -12.11 -6.42
C ASP A 111 18.85 -11.07 -6.90
N ALA A 112 19.38 -11.22 -8.12
CA ALA A 112 20.28 -10.24 -8.71
C ALA A 112 19.58 -8.88 -8.95
N ILE A 113 18.30 -8.87 -9.36
CA ILE A 113 17.50 -7.65 -9.45
C ILE A 113 17.37 -7.00 -8.08
N THR A 114 17.00 -7.76 -7.04
CA THR A 114 16.85 -7.22 -5.68
C THR A 114 18.18 -6.68 -5.12
N GLN A 115 19.31 -7.33 -5.40
CA GLN A 115 20.63 -6.82 -5.03
C GLN A 115 20.94 -5.49 -5.73
N ALA A 116 20.68 -5.39 -7.03
CA ALA A 116 20.87 -4.15 -7.77
C ALA A 116 19.99 -3.00 -7.25
N GLU A 117 18.75 -3.28 -6.84
CA GLU A 117 17.88 -2.31 -6.16
C GLU A 117 18.49 -1.87 -4.82
N MET A 118 18.92 -2.81 -3.98
CA MET A 118 19.51 -2.50 -2.67
C MET A 118 20.77 -1.64 -2.78
N GLU A 119 21.63 -1.87 -3.78
CA GLU A 119 22.84 -1.07 -4.00
C GLU A 119 22.56 0.41 -4.27
N VAL A 120 21.42 0.72 -4.90
CA VAL A 120 21.03 2.10 -5.21
C VAL A 120 20.03 2.68 -4.22
N SER A 121 19.54 1.90 -3.27
CA SER A 121 18.50 2.30 -2.32
C SER A 121 18.79 3.60 -1.56
N SER A 122 20.04 3.80 -1.14
CA SER A 122 20.47 5.01 -0.42
C SER A 122 20.56 6.25 -1.32
N ARG A 123 20.60 6.07 -2.65
CA ARG A 123 20.69 7.14 -3.64
C ARG A 123 19.33 7.44 -4.27
N ALA A 124 18.49 6.43 -4.46
CA ALA A 124 17.20 6.50 -5.14
C ALA A 124 16.04 6.55 -4.13
N LEU A 125 16.11 7.48 -3.17
CA LEU A 125 15.07 7.68 -2.17
C LEU A 125 13.74 8.08 -2.83
N GLN A 126 12.64 7.49 -2.36
CA GLN A 126 11.31 7.75 -2.89
C GLN A 126 10.61 8.84 -2.10
N SER A 127 9.94 9.76 -2.80
CA SER A 127 9.12 10.77 -2.14
C SER A 127 7.95 10.10 -1.41
N LYS A 128 7.70 10.53 -0.17
CA LYS A 128 6.58 10.06 0.65
C LYS A 128 5.81 11.26 1.18
N ILE A 129 4.48 11.14 1.13
CA ILE A 129 3.56 12.12 1.71
C ILE A 129 2.57 11.37 2.61
N ILE A 130 2.37 11.86 3.83
CA ILE A 130 1.32 11.38 4.73
C ILE A 130 0.45 12.55 5.23
N THR A 131 -0.84 12.30 5.46
CA THR A 131 -1.84 13.31 5.87
C THR A 131 -2.67 12.79 7.05
N THR A 132 -2.03 12.50 8.18
CA THR A 132 -2.70 11.75 9.27
C THR A 132 -2.45 12.20 10.70
N PRO A 133 -1.38 12.92 11.10
CA PRO A 133 -1.39 13.43 12.46
C PRO A 133 -2.33 14.62 12.54
N PHE A 134 -3.33 14.54 13.43
CA PHE A 134 -4.07 15.70 13.92
C PHE A 134 -3.35 16.23 15.16
N THR A 135 -3.16 17.54 15.24
CA THR A 135 -2.58 18.13 16.44
C THR A 135 -3.51 18.04 17.63
N GLU A 136 -2.94 17.93 18.82
CA GLU A 136 -3.68 17.89 20.08
C GLU A 136 -3.10 18.92 21.05
N THR A 137 -3.94 19.39 21.97
CA THR A 137 -3.50 20.27 23.07
C THR A 137 -2.39 19.60 23.86
N ASP A 138 -1.31 20.34 24.11
CA ASP A 138 -0.14 19.91 24.89
C ASP A 138 0.59 18.65 24.37
N LYS A 139 0.30 18.20 23.14
CA LYS A 139 1.00 17.09 22.50
C LYS A 139 2.09 17.61 21.58
N TYR A 140 3.33 17.40 22.00
CA TYR A 140 4.52 17.84 21.28
C TYR A 140 5.18 16.76 20.44
N LEU A 141 4.88 15.48 20.70
CA LEU A 141 5.52 14.34 20.03
C LEU A 141 4.48 13.52 19.26
N TYR A 142 4.80 13.21 18.00
CA TYR A 142 3.94 12.48 17.08
C TYR A 142 4.71 11.30 16.48
N ASP A 143 4.18 10.10 16.68
CA ASP A 143 4.73 8.84 16.18
C ASP A 143 4.23 8.60 14.75
N VAL A 144 4.89 9.22 13.79
CA VAL A 144 4.42 9.28 12.39
C VAL A 144 5.56 9.19 11.38
N LEU A 145 6.74 8.75 11.84
CA LEU A 145 7.98 8.81 11.09
C LEU A 145 8.55 7.44 10.69
N ASP A 146 7.88 6.33 11.01
CA ASP A 146 8.40 4.96 10.90
C ASP A 146 8.99 4.59 9.52
N ASP A 147 8.46 5.17 8.45
CA ASP A 147 8.91 4.89 7.09
C ASP A 147 9.74 6.02 6.46
N PHE A 148 9.91 7.15 7.14
CA PHE A 148 10.71 8.25 6.61
C PHE A 148 12.18 8.05 6.96
N THR A 149 13.05 8.18 5.96
CA THR A 149 14.50 8.34 6.16
C THR A 149 14.86 9.82 6.35
N HIS A 150 14.13 10.70 5.67
CA HIS A 150 14.30 12.15 5.79
C HIS A 150 12.92 12.82 5.78
N LEU A 151 12.72 13.81 6.65
CA LEU A 151 11.53 14.67 6.61
C LEU A 151 11.90 16.01 5.99
N SER A 152 11.22 16.38 4.91
CA SER A 152 11.49 17.64 4.19
C SER A 152 10.57 18.77 4.67
N LYS A 153 9.26 18.52 4.75
CA LYS A 153 8.26 19.56 5.01
C LYS A 153 7.23 19.07 6.01
N VAL A 154 6.83 19.98 6.88
CA VAL A 154 5.65 19.87 7.73
C VAL A 154 4.70 20.96 7.30
N GLU A 155 3.52 20.59 6.84
CA GLU A 155 2.45 21.51 6.49
C GLU A 155 1.24 21.24 7.38
N TYR A 156 0.39 22.24 7.57
CA TYR A 156 -0.83 22.12 8.35
C TYR A 156 -2.01 22.76 7.64
N VAL A 157 -3.21 22.26 7.93
CA VAL A 157 -4.44 22.83 7.37
C VAL A 157 -4.68 24.21 7.98
N CYS A 158 -4.61 25.26 7.16
CA CYS A 158 -4.95 26.63 7.58
C CYS A 158 -6.38 27.03 7.20
N SER A 159 -7.02 26.28 6.30
CA SER A 159 -8.43 26.44 5.94
C SER A 159 -9.03 25.10 5.51
N LYS A 160 -10.21 24.76 6.04
CA LYS A 160 -10.89 23.49 5.78
C LYS A 160 -11.60 23.42 4.43
N GLY A 161 -11.86 24.57 3.78
CA GLY A 161 -12.60 24.61 2.52
C GLY A 161 -14.08 24.22 2.70
N ILE A 162 -14.54 23.21 1.96
CA ILE A 162 -15.88 22.63 2.10
C ILE A 162 -15.91 21.76 3.36
N TYR A 163 -16.77 22.14 4.32
CA TYR A 163 -16.84 21.54 5.64
C TYR A 163 -18.25 21.65 6.21
N HIS A 164 -18.74 20.58 6.82
CA HIS A 164 -20.00 20.55 7.56
C HIS A 164 -19.77 19.95 8.95
N LEU A 165 -20.10 20.70 10.00
CA LEU A 165 -20.21 20.14 11.34
C LEU A 165 -21.57 19.43 11.43
N LEU A 166 -21.55 18.11 11.68
CA LEU A 166 -22.77 17.33 11.81
C LEU A 166 -23.30 17.39 13.25
N ASP A 167 -22.41 17.15 14.23
CA ASP A 167 -22.73 17.24 15.65
C ASP A 167 -21.44 17.47 16.45
N ASN A 168 -21.46 18.44 17.36
CA ASN A 168 -20.34 18.73 18.27
C ASN A 168 -20.31 17.80 19.49
N CYS A 169 -21.27 16.88 19.64
CA CYS A 169 -21.33 15.90 20.73
C CYS A 169 -21.44 16.49 22.15
N ASP A 170 -21.71 17.80 22.28
CA ASP A 170 -21.92 18.50 23.55
C ASP A 170 -23.24 18.13 24.25
N ALA A 171 -24.10 17.33 23.60
CA ALA A 171 -25.40 16.91 24.09
C ALA A 171 -25.61 15.40 23.93
N VAL A 172 -26.43 14.84 24.80
CA VAL A 172 -26.71 13.40 24.82
C VAL A 172 -27.28 12.92 23.47
N TRP A 173 -26.73 11.81 22.99
CA TRP A 173 -27.28 11.04 21.87
C TRP A 173 -28.34 10.05 22.36
N THR A 174 -29.08 9.45 21.44
CA THR A 174 -30.10 8.45 21.77
C THR A 174 -29.48 7.05 21.80
N ALA A 175 -29.83 6.24 22.80
CA ALA A 175 -29.46 4.83 22.83
C ALA A 175 -30.19 4.05 21.71
N GLY A 176 -29.46 3.28 20.92
CA GLY A 176 -30.02 2.43 19.86
C GLY A 176 -30.50 1.06 20.33
N SER A 177 -30.10 0.66 21.54
CA SER A 177 -30.42 -0.64 22.15
C SER A 177 -30.73 -0.46 23.63
N ALA A 178 -31.55 -1.36 24.20
CA ALA A 178 -31.87 -1.36 25.63
C ALA A 178 -30.66 -1.67 26.53
N ASN A 179 -29.60 -2.27 25.98
CA ASN A 179 -28.37 -2.58 26.70
C ASN A 179 -27.35 -1.43 26.65
N VAL A 180 -27.64 -0.34 25.93
CA VAL A 180 -26.80 0.85 25.87
C VAL A 180 -27.37 1.96 26.74
N THR A 181 -26.53 2.53 27.59
CA THR A 181 -26.82 3.78 28.29
C THR A 181 -25.98 4.90 27.70
N VAL A 182 -26.62 5.97 27.21
CA VAL A 182 -25.94 7.12 26.61
C VAL A 182 -26.11 8.36 27.49
N THR A 183 -25.01 9.06 27.73
CA THR A 183 -24.94 10.30 28.52
C THR A 183 -24.02 11.31 27.84
N ALA A 184 -24.16 12.60 28.12
CA ALA A 184 -23.12 13.59 27.83
C ALA A 184 -22.11 13.63 29.01
N ASP A 185 -20.82 13.56 28.72
CA ASP A 185 -19.74 13.62 29.72
C ASP A 185 -18.90 14.90 29.49
N SER A 186 -18.90 15.79 30.49
CA SER A 186 -18.21 17.09 30.46
C SER A 186 -16.87 17.07 31.20
N SER A 187 -16.29 15.89 31.40
CA SER A 187 -15.01 15.71 32.10
C SER A 187 -13.96 14.95 31.29
N PHE A 188 -14.35 14.49 30.10
CA PHE A 188 -13.55 13.58 29.27
C PHE A 188 -13.61 13.91 27.78
N GLU A 189 -14.14 15.09 27.43
CA GLU A 189 -14.26 15.59 26.07
C GLU A 189 -12.91 15.90 25.41
N LYS A 190 -12.89 15.88 24.07
CA LYS A 190 -11.75 16.28 23.25
C LYS A 190 -11.89 17.68 22.72
N VAL A 191 -13.12 18.09 22.40
CA VAL A 191 -13.46 19.39 21.81
C VAL A 191 -14.72 19.90 22.50
N GLY A 192 -14.88 21.22 22.57
CA GLY A 192 -16.10 21.81 23.11
C GLY A 192 -16.19 21.71 24.63
N THR A 193 -17.35 21.30 25.13
CA THR A 193 -17.75 21.32 26.55
C THR A 193 -18.21 19.98 27.10
N ALA A 194 -18.52 19.02 26.23
CA ALA A 194 -18.84 17.65 26.57
C ALA A 194 -18.63 16.73 25.35
N CYS A 195 -18.63 15.43 25.59
CA CYS A 195 -18.65 14.41 24.55
C CYS A 195 -19.78 13.41 24.80
N VAL A 196 -20.11 12.62 23.78
CA VAL A 196 -21.05 11.51 23.94
C VAL A 196 -20.33 10.36 24.61
N LYS A 197 -20.90 9.85 25.71
CA LYS A 197 -20.48 8.62 26.37
C LYS A 197 -21.57 7.57 26.21
N ALA A 198 -21.22 6.41 25.69
CA ALA A 198 -22.12 5.27 25.57
C ALA A 198 -21.52 4.05 26.29
N VAL A 199 -22.29 3.49 27.23
CA VAL A 199 -21.94 2.28 27.97
C VAL A 199 -22.79 1.14 27.44
N GLU A 200 -22.18 0.21 26.70
CA GLU A 200 -22.79 -1.06 26.29
C GLU A 200 -22.58 -2.08 27.41
N GLY A 201 -23.68 -2.50 28.03
CA GLY A 201 -23.69 -3.45 29.16
C GLY A 201 -23.37 -4.89 28.77
N GLY A 202 -23.20 -5.17 27.48
CA GLY A 202 -23.14 -6.50 26.91
C GLY A 202 -24.55 -7.02 26.62
N GLY A 203 -24.75 -7.55 25.42
CA GLY A 203 -26.02 -8.15 24.99
C GLY A 203 -26.73 -7.44 23.85
N SER A 204 -26.23 -6.31 23.33
CA SER A 204 -26.71 -5.76 22.05
C SER A 204 -26.46 -6.70 20.87
N GLY A 205 -25.39 -7.51 20.91
CA GLY A 205 -25.06 -8.49 19.88
C GLY A 205 -24.51 -7.89 18.59
N ALA A 206 -24.19 -8.73 17.62
CA ALA A 206 -23.78 -8.31 16.28
C ALA A 206 -24.96 -7.69 15.52
N GLY A 207 -24.70 -6.62 14.78
CA GLY A 207 -25.67 -5.93 13.93
C GLY A 207 -26.56 -4.91 14.65
N ALA A 208 -26.15 -4.42 15.83
CA ALA A 208 -26.93 -3.51 16.65
C ALA A 208 -26.51 -2.04 16.48
N ILE A 209 -27.50 -1.14 16.49
CA ILE A 209 -27.23 0.29 16.64
C ILE A 209 -26.95 0.56 18.11
N LEU A 210 -25.78 1.13 18.41
CA LEU A 210 -25.41 1.40 19.80
C LEU A 210 -25.92 2.77 20.25
N ALA A 211 -25.59 3.82 19.50
CA ALA A 211 -26.02 5.18 19.78
C ALA A 211 -26.21 5.96 18.48
N TYR A 212 -27.17 6.88 18.45
CA TYR A 212 -27.45 7.69 17.27
C TYR A 212 -27.94 9.09 17.65
N LYS A 213 -27.87 10.01 16.68
CA LYS A 213 -28.35 11.38 16.79
C LYS A 213 -29.12 11.75 15.54
N ALA A 214 -30.33 12.28 15.73
CA ALA A 214 -31.01 13.00 14.66
C ALA A 214 -30.39 14.40 14.55
N ILE A 215 -30.03 14.80 13.34
CA ILE A 215 -29.47 16.10 13.01
C ILE A 215 -30.41 16.85 12.07
N THR A 216 -30.18 18.15 11.91
CA THR A 216 -30.81 18.90 10.82
C THR A 216 -30.32 18.34 9.50
N SER A 217 -31.22 18.18 8.51
CA SER A 217 -30.85 17.69 7.19
C SER A 217 -29.70 18.49 6.56
N VAL A 218 -28.67 17.80 6.09
CA VAL A 218 -27.50 18.39 5.42
C VAL A 218 -27.21 17.65 4.11
N ASP A 219 -26.88 18.40 3.07
CA ASP A 219 -26.35 17.89 1.80
C ASP A 219 -24.83 17.76 1.91
N LEU A 220 -24.33 16.53 1.83
CA LEU A 220 -22.91 16.15 1.91
C LEU A 220 -22.35 15.75 0.54
N SER A 221 -23.08 15.96 -0.56
CA SER A 221 -22.67 15.57 -1.92
C SER A 221 -21.36 16.21 -2.41
N GLY A 222 -20.93 17.29 -1.77
CA GLY A 222 -19.64 17.94 -2.00
C GLY A 222 -18.48 17.43 -1.13
N CYS A 223 -18.71 16.51 -0.19
CA CYS A 223 -17.69 15.99 0.74
C CYS A 223 -17.13 14.64 0.26
N ASP A 224 -16.01 14.22 0.83
CA ASP A 224 -15.40 12.89 0.57
C ASP A 224 -14.88 12.20 1.84
N LYS A 225 -14.93 12.90 2.99
CA LYS A 225 -14.45 12.39 4.27
C LYS A 225 -15.43 12.70 5.40
N VAL A 226 -15.53 11.79 6.36
CA VAL A 226 -16.07 12.01 7.71
C VAL A 226 -14.93 12.02 8.72
N GLU A 227 -14.93 13.01 9.62
CA GLU A 227 -13.90 13.19 10.65
C GLU A 227 -14.53 13.30 12.04
N PHE A 228 -14.05 12.50 12.99
CA PHE A 228 -14.55 12.47 14.36
C PHE A 228 -13.51 11.94 15.34
N TRP A 229 -13.64 12.30 16.61
CA TRP A 229 -12.88 11.70 17.70
C TRP A 229 -13.63 10.47 18.23
N MET A 230 -12.90 9.41 18.53
CA MET A 230 -13.44 8.25 19.22
C MET A 230 -12.46 7.71 20.26
N TYR A 231 -13.01 7.20 21.36
CA TYR A 231 -12.29 6.45 22.38
C TYR A 231 -13.07 5.18 22.68
N SER A 232 -12.35 4.10 22.97
CA SER A 232 -12.94 2.85 23.47
C SER A 232 -12.21 2.38 24.73
N SER A 233 -12.95 1.86 25.71
CA SER A 233 -12.38 1.26 26.93
C SER A 233 -11.69 -0.08 26.66
N ILE A 234 -11.94 -0.69 25.49
CA ILE A 234 -11.32 -1.94 25.04
C ILE A 234 -10.60 -1.72 23.72
N ALA A 235 -9.66 -2.61 23.39
CA ALA A 235 -9.06 -2.63 22.08
C ALA A 235 -10.10 -3.13 21.06
N LEU A 236 -10.15 -2.48 19.90
CA LEU A 236 -11.04 -2.82 18.80
C LEU A 236 -10.19 -3.22 17.58
N THR A 237 -10.59 -4.28 16.90
CA THR A 237 -10.06 -4.60 15.57
C THR A 237 -10.83 -3.81 14.50
N ALA A 238 -10.20 -3.58 13.35
CA ALA A 238 -10.83 -2.85 12.25
C ALA A 238 -12.17 -3.49 11.85
N GLY A 239 -13.19 -2.66 11.61
CA GLY A 239 -14.52 -3.08 11.15
C GLY A 239 -15.39 -3.76 12.21
N GLN A 240 -15.00 -3.78 13.49
CA GLN A 240 -15.91 -4.24 14.56
C GLN A 240 -17.04 -3.24 14.82
N LEU A 241 -16.74 -1.95 14.66
CA LEU A 241 -17.70 -0.85 14.72
C LEU A 241 -17.69 -0.11 13.38
N GLU A 242 -18.83 0.47 13.04
CA GLU A 242 -19.01 1.35 11.90
C GLU A 242 -19.61 2.69 12.35
N ILE A 243 -19.24 3.78 11.67
CA ILE A 243 -20.03 5.02 11.70
C ILE A 243 -21.03 4.98 10.55
N HIS A 244 -22.29 5.25 10.86
CA HIS A 244 -23.37 5.31 9.87
C HIS A 244 -23.84 6.75 9.68
N LEU A 245 -24.04 7.16 8.42
CA LEU A 245 -24.76 8.37 8.04
C LEU A 245 -25.97 7.97 7.20
N ASP A 246 -27.12 8.62 7.43
CA ASP A 246 -28.39 8.17 6.86
C ASP A 246 -29.36 9.33 6.60
N ASP A 247 -30.20 9.18 5.57
CA ASP A 247 -31.32 10.06 5.24
C ASP A 247 -32.62 9.66 5.96
N THR A 248 -32.61 8.55 6.70
CA THR A 248 -33.68 8.16 7.61
C THR A 248 -33.36 8.49 9.07
N ALA A 249 -34.40 8.52 9.90
CA ALA A 249 -34.23 8.74 11.34
C ALA A 249 -33.62 7.49 12.00
N ALA A 250 -32.77 7.72 13.01
CA ALA A 250 -32.15 6.66 13.81
C ALA A 250 -31.32 5.66 13.00
N ILE A 251 -30.68 6.11 11.91
CA ILE A 251 -29.83 5.30 11.03
C ILE A 251 -30.46 3.96 10.62
N ALA A 252 -31.78 3.97 10.34
CA ALA A 252 -32.56 2.77 10.08
C ALA A 252 -32.19 2.05 8.77
N SER A 253 -31.53 2.74 7.84
CA SER A 253 -31.11 2.26 6.53
C SER A 253 -29.76 2.86 6.11
N GLY A 254 -28.77 2.84 7.01
CA GLY A 254 -27.48 3.53 6.83
C GLY A 254 -26.97 3.52 5.39
N ILE A 255 -26.89 4.71 4.78
CA ILE A 255 -26.45 4.90 3.39
C ILE A 255 -24.94 4.79 3.32
N GLU A 256 -24.29 5.52 4.22
CA GLU A 256 -22.86 5.41 4.47
C GLU A 256 -22.65 4.45 5.62
N LYS A 257 -21.90 3.37 5.38
CA LYS A 257 -21.49 2.39 6.39
C LYS A 257 -19.98 2.28 6.32
N ILE A 258 -19.32 2.91 7.28
CA ILE A 258 -17.88 3.14 7.18
C ILE A 258 -17.22 2.46 8.37
N ASP A 259 -16.40 1.47 8.06
CA ASP A 259 -15.62 0.72 9.06
C ASP A 259 -14.71 1.66 9.85
N ILE A 260 -14.81 1.57 11.17
CA ILE A 260 -13.88 2.25 12.07
C ILE A 260 -12.58 1.41 12.12
N PRO A 261 -11.41 2.03 11.92
CA PRO A 261 -10.12 1.34 11.99
C PRO A 261 -9.87 0.71 13.37
N ALA A 262 -8.84 -0.14 13.44
CA ALA A 262 -8.40 -0.68 14.72
C ALA A 262 -7.98 0.45 15.69
N MET A 263 -8.27 0.25 16.97
CA MET A 263 -7.99 1.21 18.04
C MET A 263 -7.44 0.47 19.25
N ASP A 264 -6.42 1.02 19.88
CA ASP A 264 -5.95 0.52 21.16
C ASP A 264 -6.93 0.90 22.27
N ALA A 265 -6.97 0.06 23.30
CA ALA A 265 -7.78 0.35 24.48
C ALA A 265 -7.34 1.66 25.13
N ALA A 266 -8.31 2.37 25.67
CA ALA A 266 -8.12 3.54 26.49
C ALA A 266 -7.36 4.70 25.81
N THR A 267 -7.48 4.83 24.49
CA THR A 267 -6.82 5.88 23.71
C THR A 267 -7.82 6.59 22.81
N TRP A 268 -7.70 7.91 22.73
CA TRP A 268 -8.48 8.72 21.80
C TRP A 268 -7.81 8.74 20.42
N TYR A 269 -8.60 8.51 19.38
CA TYR A 269 -8.19 8.60 17.99
C TYR A 269 -9.06 9.63 17.27
N LYS A 270 -8.45 10.50 16.46
CA LYS A 270 -9.19 11.26 15.44
C LYS A 270 -9.18 10.43 14.16
N HIS A 271 -10.35 10.01 13.72
CA HIS A 271 -10.52 9.32 12.45
C HIS A 271 -10.83 10.33 11.34
N SER A 272 -10.33 10.05 10.14
CA SER A 272 -10.67 10.76 8.89
C SER A 272 -10.91 9.69 7.82
N LEU A 273 -12.16 9.25 7.70
CA LEU A 273 -12.57 8.08 6.93
C LEU A 273 -13.23 8.50 5.63
N SER A 274 -13.00 7.74 4.55
CA SER A 274 -13.64 8.01 3.25
C SER A 274 -15.13 7.72 3.30
N LEU A 275 -15.93 8.62 2.75
CA LEU A 275 -17.32 8.34 2.39
C LEU A 275 -17.33 7.37 1.20
N ALA A 276 -18.25 6.40 1.20
CA ALA A 276 -18.34 5.35 0.18
C ALA A 276 -19.03 5.83 -1.09
N SER A 277 -20.05 6.67 -0.99
CA SER A 277 -20.82 7.19 -2.12
C SER A 277 -21.34 8.62 -1.87
N PRO A 278 -20.45 9.58 -1.58
CA PRO A 278 -20.84 10.91 -1.10
C PRO A 278 -21.79 11.65 -2.03
N HIS A 279 -21.66 11.47 -3.34
CA HIS A 279 -22.54 12.10 -4.35
C HIS A 279 -24.04 11.77 -4.21
N LEU A 280 -24.40 10.74 -3.42
CA LEU A 280 -25.79 10.38 -3.11
C LEU A 280 -26.28 10.98 -1.79
N ASP A 281 -25.39 11.53 -0.96
CA ASP A 281 -25.66 12.01 0.40
C ASP A 281 -26.30 13.39 0.42
N THR A 282 -27.40 13.57 -0.31
CA THR A 282 -28.03 14.88 -0.54
C THR A 282 -28.89 15.40 0.63
N ALA A 283 -29.25 14.54 1.58
CA ALA A 283 -30.18 14.86 2.66
C ALA A 283 -29.96 14.01 3.92
N ILE A 284 -28.73 13.93 4.41
CA ILE A 284 -28.41 13.17 5.63
C ILE A 284 -29.09 13.83 6.84
N ILE A 285 -29.85 13.05 7.61
CA ILE A 285 -30.61 13.52 8.78
C ILE A 285 -30.25 12.78 10.07
N SER A 286 -29.44 11.72 10.02
CA SER A 286 -28.95 11.08 11.23
C SER A 286 -27.54 10.51 11.10
N ILE A 287 -26.88 10.42 12.25
CA ILE A 287 -25.56 9.84 12.42
C ILE A 287 -25.59 8.85 13.60
N GLY A 288 -24.72 7.84 13.59
CA GLY A 288 -24.62 6.93 14.73
C GLY A 288 -23.48 5.94 14.65
N ILE A 289 -23.30 5.19 15.74
CA ILE A 289 -22.32 4.12 15.85
C ILE A 289 -23.06 2.78 15.82
N TYR A 290 -22.60 1.91 14.94
CA TYR A 290 -23.14 0.58 14.70
C TYR A 290 -22.12 -0.49 15.08
N GLN A 291 -22.59 -1.57 15.69
CA GLN A 291 -21.77 -2.72 16.05
C GLN A 291 -21.92 -3.82 15.01
N VAL A 292 -20.90 -4.04 14.20
CA VAL A 292 -20.90 -5.07 13.14
C VAL A 292 -20.75 -6.46 13.75
N SER A 293 -19.79 -6.62 14.64
CA SER A 293 -19.51 -7.87 15.35
C SER A 293 -19.70 -7.69 16.85
N ASP A 294 -20.17 -8.72 17.55
CA ASP A 294 -20.29 -8.66 19.01
C ASP A 294 -18.92 -8.56 19.69
N VAL A 295 -18.66 -7.42 20.32
CA VAL A 295 -17.42 -7.15 21.08
C VAL A 295 -17.63 -7.24 22.60
N GLY A 296 -18.83 -7.63 23.05
CA GLY A 296 -19.18 -7.71 24.46
C GLY A 296 -19.42 -6.34 25.10
N ALA A 297 -19.23 -6.26 26.42
CA ALA A 297 -19.46 -5.03 27.19
C ALA A 297 -18.27 -4.07 27.09
N PHE A 298 -18.53 -2.81 26.79
CA PHE A 298 -17.51 -1.77 26.69
C PHE A 298 -18.12 -0.37 26.83
N THR A 299 -17.27 0.63 27.00
CA THR A 299 -17.65 2.04 26.94
C THR A 299 -16.91 2.71 25.79
N PHE A 300 -17.64 3.47 24.98
CA PHE A 300 -17.03 4.31 23.97
C PHE A 300 -17.46 5.77 24.14
N TYR A 301 -16.62 6.65 23.62
CA TYR A 301 -16.88 8.08 23.57
C TYR A 301 -16.73 8.57 22.13
N VAL A 302 -17.58 9.53 21.73
CA VAL A 302 -17.55 10.17 20.41
C VAL A 302 -17.58 11.68 20.59
N ASP A 303 -16.80 12.38 19.77
CA ASP A 303 -16.72 13.84 19.81
C ASP A 303 -16.43 14.47 18.43
N ASP A 304 -16.89 15.71 18.21
CA ASP A 304 -16.64 16.56 17.04
C ASP A 304 -16.80 15.82 15.69
N VAL A 305 -18.03 15.41 15.38
CA VAL A 305 -18.38 14.71 14.14
C VAL A 305 -18.63 15.71 13.02
N SER A 306 -17.84 15.60 11.96
CA SER A 306 -17.89 16.53 10.83
C SER A 306 -17.59 15.83 9.51
N THR A 307 -17.87 16.50 8.40
CA THR A 307 -17.44 16.07 7.07
C THR A 307 -16.68 17.18 6.36
N CYS A 308 -15.85 16.80 5.40
CA CYS A 308 -15.12 17.75 4.58
C CYS A 308 -14.83 17.19 3.19
N MET A 309 -14.45 18.08 2.28
CA MET A 309 -13.80 17.71 1.02
C MET A 309 -12.28 17.80 1.20
N SER A 310 -11.60 16.67 1.20
CA SER A 310 -10.17 16.52 1.46
C SER A 310 -9.30 17.37 0.53
N THR A 311 -9.71 17.48 -0.73
CA THR A 311 -9.02 18.27 -1.76
C THR A 311 -9.26 19.78 -1.64
N SER A 312 -10.28 20.20 -0.89
CA SER A 312 -10.56 21.63 -0.64
C SER A 312 -9.73 22.20 0.52
N LYS A 313 -9.06 21.34 1.31
CA LYS A 313 -8.18 21.75 2.41
C LYS A 313 -6.99 22.53 1.86
N GLN A 314 -6.77 23.71 2.43
CA GLN A 314 -5.60 24.52 2.12
C GLN A 314 -4.51 24.28 3.17
N TYR A 315 -3.32 23.97 2.68
CA TYR A 315 -2.16 23.70 3.51
C TYR A 315 -1.21 24.89 3.52
N LYS A 316 -0.67 25.20 4.70
CA LYS A 316 0.39 26.19 4.91
C LYS A 316 1.63 25.48 5.43
N LEU A 317 2.79 25.88 4.93
CA LEU A 317 4.08 25.40 5.41
C LEU A 317 4.31 25.87 6.85
N LEU A 318 4.66 24.93 7.73
CA LEU A 318 5.16 25.23 9.06
C LEU A 318 6.68 25.43 8.97
N SER A 319 7.14 26.62 9.36
CA SER A 319 8.56 26.98 9.29
C SER A 319 9.45 26.02 10.09
N ASN A 320 10.69 25.83 9.64
CA ASN A 320 11.61 24.83 10.18
C ASN A 320 12.01 25.04 11.65
N GLU A 321 11.87 26.25 12.18
CA GLU A 321 12.08 26.59 13.59
C GLU A 321 10.98 26.06 14.53
N TYR A 322 9.83 25.68 13.97
CA TYR A 322 8.65 25.27 14.74
C TYR A 322 8.53 23.76 14.94
N TRP A 323 9.43 22.98 14.34
CA TRP A 323 9.44 21.54 14.48
C TRP A 323 10.86 20.96 14.42
N ASN A 324 11.04 19.78 14.97
CA ASN A 324 12.30 19.04 14.93
C ASN A 324 12.02 17.52 14.91
N ILE A 325 13.08 16.73 14.79
CA ILE A 325 13.02 15.28 14.98
C ILE A 325 13.59 14.95 16.36
N ALA A 326 12.77 14.38 17.23
CA ALA A 326 13.23 13.81 18.48
C ALA A 326 13.78 12.41 18.20
N LYS A 327 15.11 12.29 18.22
CA LYS A 327 15.83 11.04 17.93
C LYS A 327 15.78 10.09 19.12
N GLY A 328 15.54 8.81 18.84
CA GLY A 328 15.44 7.73 19.82
C GLY A 328 15.42 6.37 19.13
N SER A 329 15.05 5.31 19.85
CA SER A 329 14.77 4.01 19.23
C SER A 329 13.58 4.09 18.26
N THR A 330 12.61 4.94 18.58
CA THR A 330 11.52 5.37 17.71
C THR A 330 11.66 6.87 17.52
N PRO A 331 11.81 7.37 16.28
CA PRO A 331 11.92 8.80 16.03
C PRO A 331 10.53 9.45 16.01
N TYR A 332 10.41 10.60 16.67
CA TYR A 332 9.14 11.36 16.73
C TYR A 332 9.27 12.68 15.99
N LEU A 333 8.19 13.08 15.31
CA LEU A 333 8.03 14.49 14.94
C LEU A 333 7.78 15.27 16.23
N GLN A 334 8.64 16.26 16.49
CA GLN A 334 8.55 17.12 17.65
C GLN A 334 8.12 18.53 17.24
N LEU A 335 6.95 18.99 17.69
CA LEU A 335 6.57 20.40 17.57
C LEU A 335 7.17 21.20 18.74
N THR A 336 7.57 22.44 18.48
CA THR A 336 7.91 23.39 19.56
C THR A 336 6.63 23.99 20.15
N SER A 337 6.74 24.70 21.28
CA SER A 337 5.62 25.48 21.82
C SER A 337 5.08 26.51 20.83
N GLY A 338 5.98 27.20 20.12
CA GLY A 338 5.61 28.12 19.04
C GLY A 338 4.95 27.39 17.87
N GLY A 339 5.44 26.21 17.50
CA GLY A 339 4.86 25.41 16.43
C GLY A 339 3.46 24.92 16.74
N LEU A 340 3.24 24.42 17.96
CA LEU A 340 1.90 24.02 18.40
C LEU A 340 0.94 25.22 18.45
N SER A 341 1.43 26.40 18.86
CA SER A 341 0.63 27.64 18.83
C SER A 341 0.28 28.09 17.41
N GLU A 342 1.16 27.89 16.42
CA GLU A 342 0.94 28.29 15.03
C GLU A 342 -0.01 27.32 14.30
N VAL A 343 0.13 26.01 14.56
CA VAL A 343 -0.72 24.97 13.96
C VAL A 343 -2.10 24.91 14.62
N GLY A 344 -2.16 25.21 15.92
CA GLY A 344 -3.36 25.04 16.74
C GLY A 344 -3.63 23.58 17.09
N THR A 345 -4.86 23.33 17.53
CA THR A 345 -5.35 22.02 17.98
C THR A 345 -6.42 21.47 17.04
N ASN A 346 -6.54 20.14 16.96
CA ASN A 346 -7.47 19.46 16.05
C ASN A 346 -7.22 19.83 14.58
N THR A 347 -5.97 20.10 14.24
CA THR A 347 -5.54 20.50 12.89
C THR A 347 -4.77 19.36 12.24
N GLN A 348 -5.22 18.93 11.05
CA GLN A 348 -4.50 17.92 10.28
C GLN A 348 -3.16 18.48 9.77
N MET A 349 -2.11 17.68 9.93
CA MET A 349 -0.80 17.92 9.35
C MET A 349 -0.56 17.04 8.14
N LYS A 350 0.24 17.56 7.22
CA LYS A 350 0.74 16.87 6.03
C LYS A 350 2.26 16.87 6.07
N LEU A 351 2.85 15.69 6.09
CA LEU A 351 4.30 15.51 6.14
C LEU A 351 4.79 15.07 4.77
N THR A 352 5.81 15.74 4.25
CA THR A 352 6.47 15.38 2.99
C THR A 352 7.94 15.08 3.25
N GLY A 353 8.45 14.00 2.70
CA GLY A 353 9.81 13.57 2.93
C GLY A 353 10.20 12.44 1.99
N TYR A 354 11.17 11.65 2.42
CA TYR A 354 11.76 10.60 1.61
C TYR A 354 11.88 9.31 2.40
N GLN A 355 11.65 8.18 1.73
CA GLN A 355 11.83 6.83 2.25
C GLN A 355 12.83 6.05 1.39
N LEU A 356 13.39 4.98 1.94
CA LEU A 356 14.12 4.01 1.12
C LEU A 356 13.17 3.39 0.09
N LEU A 357 13.72 2.97 -1.04
CA LEU A 357 12.94 2.17 -1.99
C LEU A 357 12.50 0.86 -1.33
N THR A 358 11.33 0.39 -1.75
CA THR A 358 10.83 -0.95 -1.42
C THR A 358 11.19 -1.86 -2.58
N PRO A 359 12.05 -2.88 -2.38
CA PRO A 359 12.38 -3.83 -3.43
C PRO A 359 11.13 -4.51 -3.99
N MET A 360 11.13 -4.81 -5.29
CA MET A 360 10.02 -5.55 -5.90
C MET A 360 9.86 -6.90 -5.21
N SER A 361 8.62 -7.29 -4.87
CA SER A 361 8.32 -8.53 -4.14
C SER A 361 7.56 -9.57 -4.98
N ALA A 362 6.94 -9.15 -6.07
CA ALA A 362 6.16 -10.01 -6.96
C ALA A 362 6.41 -9.67 -8.44
N ASP A 363 5.95 -10.53 -9.33
CA ASP A 363 6.09 -10.34 -10.78
C ASP A 363 5.34 -9.13 -11.32
N SER A 364 4.24 -8.76 -10.66
CA SER A 364 3.45 -7.56 -10.93
C SER A 364 3.98 -6.31 -10.24
N SER A 365 4.98 -6.42 -9.35
CA SER A 365 5.56 -5.27 -8.67
C SER A 365 6.25 -4.38 -9.69
N GLU A 366 5.91 -3.10 -9.66
CA GLU A 366 6.47 -2.05 -10.49
C GLU A 366 7.81 -1.53 -9.91
N SER A 367 8.79 -1.31 -10.78
CA SER A 367 10.11 -0.85 -10.36
C SER A 367 10.10 0.63 -9.96
N GLN A 368 10.63 0.90 -8.76
CA GLN A 368 10.86 2.27 -8.26
C GLN A 368 12.21 2.86 -8.72
N VAL A 369 13.04 2.03 -9.35
CA VAL A 369 14.31 2.41 -9.98
C VAL A 369 14.12 2.41 -11.49
N ASP A 370 14.91 3.21 -12.21
CA ASP A 370 14.93 3.17 -13.68
C ASP A 370 15.16 1.71 -14.17
N PRO A 371 14.22 1.13 -14.93
CA PRO A 371 14.36 -0.25 -15.39
C PRO A 371 15.57 -0.46 -16.30
N GLY A 372 15.97 0.56 -17.06
CA GLY A 372 17.17 0.52 -17.89
C GLY A 372 18.44 0.35 -17.07
N TYR A 373 18.54 1.06 -15.94
CA TYR A 373 19.62 0.85 -14.97
C TYR A 373 19.66 -0.61 -14.51
N LEU A 374 18.53 -1.13 -13.99
CA LEU A 374 18.46 -2.49 -13.44
C LEU A 374 18.81 -3.55 -14.49
N VAL A 375 18.22 -3.47 -15.69
CA VAL A 375 18.49 -4.42 -16.78
C VAL A 375 19.98 -4.40 -17.15
N ASN A 376 20.60 -3.23 -17.30
CA ASN A 376 22.01 -3.15 -17.69
C ASN A 376 22.95 -3.58 -16.56
N LYS A 377 22.67 -3.19 -15.32
CA LYS A 377 23.45 -3.56 -14.14
C LYS A 377 23.47 -5.07 -13.96
N VAL A 378 22.30 -5.70 -13.84
CA VAL A 378 22.17 -7.14 -13.62
C VAL A 378 22.73 -7.94 -14.79
N THR A 379 22.41 -7.56 -16.04
CA THR A 379 22.97 -8.25 -17.22
C THR A 379 24.50 -8.19 -17.20
N GLY A 380 25.09 -7.03 -16.92
CA GLY A 380 26.54 -6.86 -16.87
C GLY A 380 27.20 -7.73 -15.81
N GLU A 381 26.66 -7.75 -14.59
CA GLU A 381 27.21 -8.53 -13.49
C GLU A 381 27.11 -10.03 -13.72
N LEU A 382 25.98 -10.50 -14.25
CA LEU A 382 25.81 -11.91 -14.58
C LEU A 382 26.75 -12.35 -15.72
N LEU A 383 26.98 -11.51 -16.73
CA LEU A 383 27.96 -11.81 -17.77
C LEU A 383 29.40 -11.85 -17.23
N LEU A 384 29.74 -10.99 -16.27
CA LEU A 384 31.08 -10.95 -15.65
C LEU A 384 31.33 -12.17 -14.75
N ASN A 385 30.38 -12.46 -13.87
CA ASN A 385 30.55 -13.43 -12.79
C ASN A 385 30.30 -14.88 -13.24
N HIS A 386 29.54 -15.09 -14.34
CA HIS A 386 29.14 -16.43 -14.73
C HIS A 386 29.96 -16.99 -15.89
N ALA A 387 30.81 -17.96 -15.57
CA ALA A 387 31.66 -18.67 -16.53
C ALA A 387 30.93 -19.71 -17.41
N LYS A 388 29.60 -19.88 -17.24
CA LYS A 388 28.83 -20.99 -17.82
C LYS A 388 28.11 -20.70 -19.14
N SER A 389 28.13 -19.47 -19.66
CA SER A 389 27.50 -19.20 -20.97
C SER A 389 28.32 -19.82 -22.10
N SER A 390 27.74 -20.78 -22.82
CA SER A 390 28.39 -21.52 -23.91
C SER A 390 28.37 -20.79 -25.27
N TYR A 391 27.72 -19.64 -25.37
CA TYR A 391 27.46 -18.96 -26.65
C TYR A 391 28.38 -17.77 -26.94
N LEU A 392 29.06 -17.23 -25.93
CA LEU A 392 29.97 -16.11 -26.08
C LEU A 392 31.36 -16.54 -25.65
N ASP A 393 32.35 -16.23 -26.49
CA ASP A 393 33.76 -16.29 -26.09
C ASP A 393 33.98 -15.46 -24.83
N ILE A 394 34.95 -15.86 -24.01
CA ILE A 394 35.25 -15.20 -22.74
C ILE A 394 35.53 -13.70 -22.95
N ASN A 395 36.21 -13.33 -24.05
CA ASN A 395 36.54 -11.93 -24.34
C ASN A 395 35.31 -11.13 -24.80
N ASP A 396 34.48 -11.71 -25.66
CA ASP A 396 33.25 -11.06 -26.13
C ASP A 396 32.26 -10.82 -24.99
N ARG A 397 32.19 -11.78 -24.05
CA ARG A 397 31.38 -11.67 -22.84
C ARG A 397 31.87 -10.56 -21.93
N ALA A 398 33.18 -10.49 -21.67
CA ALA A 398 33.77 -9.42 -20.88
C ALA A 398 33.51 -8.04 -21.51
N ALA A 399 33.69 -7.91 -22.83
CA ALA A 399 33.41 -6.66 -23.55
C ALA A 399 31.92 -6.27 -23.52
N LEU A 400 31.00 -7.24 -23.58
CA LEU A 400 29.57 -6.97 -23.45
C LEU A 400 29.21 -6.57 -22.01
N SER A 401 29.75 -7.27 -21.02
CA SER A 401 29.63 -6.92 -19.59
C SER A 401 30.06 -5.47 -19.35
N ASP A 402 31.26 -5.09 -19.79
CA ASP A 402 31.81 -3.75 -19.59
C ASP A 402 30.92 -2.68 -20.21
N ARG A 403 30.38 -2.91 -21.42
CA ARG A 403 29.44 -1.98 -22.06
C ARG A 403 28.15 -1.82 -21.25
N ARG A 404 27.60 -2.92 -20.71
CA ARG A 404 26.38 -2.90 -19.90
C ARG A 404 26.60 -2.17 -18.58
N LEU A 405 27.68 -2.48 -17.88
CA LEU A 405 28.04 -1.81 -16.62
C LEU A 405 28.36 -0.33 -16.83
N ALA A 406 29.02 0.03 -17.93
CA ALA A 406 29.26 1.43 -18.29
C ALA A 406 27.96 2.20 -18.49
N LYS A 407 26.96 1.59 -19.15
CA LYS A 407 25.63 2.19 -19.31
C LYS A 407 24.92 2.36 -17.97
N ALA A 408 24.89 1.32 -17.14
CA ALA A 408 24.31 1.42 -15.79
C ALA A 408 24.98 2.51 -14.95
N ARG A 409 26.31 2.67 -15.03
CA ARG A 409 27.03 3.76 -14.34
C ARG A 409 26.66 5.15 -14.87
N ALA A 410 26.41 5.28 -16.17
CA ALA A 410 25.97 6.53 -16.79
C ALA A 410 24.56 6.93 -16.35
N ASP A 411 23.71 5.94 -16.00
CA ASP A 411 22.35 6.15 -15.51
C ASP A 411 22.30 6.45 -13.99
N LEU A 412 23.38 6.22 -13.23
CA LEU A 412 23.42 6.49 -11.77
C LEU A 412 23.04 7.93 -11.36
N PRO A 413 23.45 9.00 -12.08
CA PRO A 413 23.08 10.36 -11.71
C PRO A 413 21.58 10.66 -11.89
N SER A 414 20.90 10.01 -12.85
CA SER A 414 19.48 10.26 -13.11
C SER A 414 18.56 9.55 -12.11
N ILE A 415 19.03 8.48 -11.48
CA ILE A 415 18.30 7.78 -10.41
C ILE A 415 18.56 8.37 -9.02
N SER A 416 19.53 9.30 -8.89
CA SER A 416 19.83 9.91 -7.59
C SER A 416 18.78 10.94 -7.24
N THR A 417 18.15 10.77 -6.08
CA THR A 417 17.18 11.72 -5.55
C THR A 417 17.88 12.98 -5.09
N GLN A 418 17.48 14.12 -5.65
CA GLN A 418 17.85 15.42 -5.11
C GLN A 418 16.97 15.70 -3.90
N MET A 419 17.58 15.65 -2.71
CA MET A 419 16.90 16.01 -1.48
C MET A 419 16.78 17.52 -1.35
N ASP A 420 15.66 17.98 -0.80
CA ASP A 420 15.51 19.36 -0.37
C ASP A 420 16.61 19.71 0.63
N SER A 421 17.26 20.87 0.46
CA SER A 421 18.43 21.28 1.26
C SER A 421 18.13 21.44 2.76
N GLU A 422 16.85 21.52 3.13
CA GLU A 422 16.36 21.70 4.49
C GLU A 422 15.82 20.40 5.11
N ALA A 423 15.89 19.28 4.39
CA ALA A 423 15.40 18.00 4.89
C ALA A 423 16.19 17.53 6.13
N LYS A 424 15.48 17.11 7.17
CA LYS A 424 16.05 16.61 8.42
C LYS A 424 16.15 15.08 8.36
N ILE A 425 17.34 14.55 8.68
CA ILE A 425 17.59 13.11 8.81
C ILE A 425 16.90 12.61 10.07
N ILE A 426 16.17 11.51 9.92
CA ILE A 426 15.43 10.84 11.00
C ILE A 426 16.35 9.91 11.79
#